data_AF-A0A7X2PEJ1-F1
#
_entry.id   AF-A0A7X2PEJ1-F1
#
_cell.length_a   1.000
_cell.length_b   1.000
_cell.length_c   1.000
_cell.angle_alpha   90.00
_cell.angle_beta   90.00
_cell.angle_gamma   90.00
#
_symmetry.space_group_name_H-M   'P 1'
#
loop_
_entity.id
_entity.type
_entity.pdbx_description
1 polymer ?
#
loop_
_entity_poly.entity_id
_entity_poly.type
_entity_poly.pdbx_seq_one_letter_code
_entity_poly.pdbx_strand_id
1 'polypeptide(L)'
;MSKKTNSLIFMLLATLLNLVLLIVFFILGFVILNLVISAMPENVAVVQIGVVLVFVFAIGLSFFVYSRIVSLLTKKFNLEEKLDPLFVRKGSRRPKGE
;
A
#
# COMPACT_ATOMS: atom_id res chain seq x y z
N MET A 1 -11.91 -20.42 14.72
CA MET A 1 -12.07 -19.94 13.32
C MET A 1 -11.16 -20.77 12.43
N SER A 2 -11.66 -21.31 11.32
CA SER A 2 -10.80 -22.08 10.40
C SER A 2 -9.69 -21.17 9.86
N LYS A 3 -8.51 -21.73 9.52
CA LYS A 3 -7.38 -20.96 8.96
C LYS A 3 -7.79 -20.07 7.77
N LYS A 4 -8.80 -20.49 7.02
CA LYS A 4 -9.40 -19.75 5.89
C LYS A 4 -10.04 -18.43 6.32
N THR A 5 -10.79 -18.42 7.42
CA THR A 5 -11.48 -17.21 7.92
C THR A 5 -10.49 -16.12 8.35
N ASN A 6 -9.40 -16.51 9.02
CA ASN A 6 -8.37 -15.55 9.45
C ASN A 6 -7.65 -14.92 8.25
N SER A 7 -7.36 -15.71 7.21
CA SER A 7 -6.77 -15.22 5.96
C SER A 7 -7.69 -14.22 5.23
N LEU A 8 -8.99 -14.51 5.22
CA LEU A 8 -9.99 -13.66 4.58
C LEU A 8 -10.12 -12.31 5.32
N ILE A 9 -10.16 -12.32 6.64
CA ILE A 9 -10.19 -11.11 7.48
C ILE A 9 -8.91 -10.29 7.28
N PHE A 10 -7.75 -10.95 7.24
CA PHE A 10 -6.48 -10.26 7.01
C PHE A 10 -6.45 -9.56 5.66
N MET A 11 -6.88 -10.24 4.59
CA MET A 11 -6.95 -9.65 3.26
C MET A 11 -7.92 -8.46 3.20
N LEU A 12 -9.06 -8.56 3.91
CA LEU A 12 -10.03 -7.47 4.00
C LEU A 12 -9.48 -6.28 4.76
N LEU A 13 -8.84 -6.50 5.93
CA LEU A 13 -8.18 -5.45 6.69
C LEU A 13 -7.06 -4.79 5.88
N ALA A 14 -6.28 -5.59 5.17
CA ALA A 14 -5.17 -5.11 4.35
C ALA A 14 -5.68 -4.23 3.20
N THR A 15 -6.77 -4.65 2.54
CA THR A 15 -7.43 -3.84 1.51
C THR A 15 -7.99 -2.54 2.06
N LEU A 16 -8.65 -2.59 3.23
CA LEU A 16 -9.15 -1.40 3.92
C LEU A 16 -8.02 -0.44 4.29
N LEU A 17 -6.89 -0.97 4.79
CA LEU A 17 -5.71 -0.17 5.11
C LEU A 17 -5.14 0.51 3.85
N ASN A 18 -5.05 -0.20 2.74
CA ASN A 18 -4.62 0.39 1.47
C ASN A 18 -5.59 1.48 0.99
N LEU A 19 -6.91 1.29 1.15
CA LEU A 19 -7.90 2.31 0.78
C LEU A 19 -7.75 3.58 1.63
N VAL A 20 -7.53 3.43 2.94
CA VAL A 20 -7.28 4.55 3.85
C VAL A 20 -5.99 5.28 3.45
N LEU A 21 -4.91 4.54 3.17
CA LEU A 21 -3.66 5.14 2.70
C LEU A 21 -3.85 5.92 1.40
N LEU A 22 -4.60 5.37 0.45
CA LEU A 22 -4.90 6.04 -0.82
C LEU A 22 -5.59 7.40 -0.57
N ILE A 23 -6.60 7.44 0.29
CA ILE A 23 -7.30 8.68 0.66
C ILE A 23 -6.34 9.68 1.30
N VAL A 24 -5.51 9.23 2.25
CA VAL A 24 -4.51 10.09 2.91
C VAL A 24 -3.52 10.66 1.90
N PHE A 25 -2.99 9.85 0.98
CA PHE A 25 -2.06 10.33 -0.04
C PHE A 25 -2.71 11.27 -1.05
N PHE A 26 -4.00 11.07 -1.38
CA PHE A 26 -4.73 12.03 -2.19
C PHE A 26 -4.83 13.38 -1.51
N ILE A 27 -5.25 13.41 -0.24
CA ILE A 27 -5.36 14.65 0.52
C ILE A 27 -4.00 15.36 0.57
N LEU A 28 -2.94 14.63 0.93
CA LEU A 28 -1.58 15.19 0.96
C LEU A 28 -1.13 15.70 -0.42
N GLY A 29 -1.38 14.94 -1.48
CA GLY A 29 -1.03 15.32 -2.84
C GLY A 29 -1.75 16.58 -3.30
N PHE A 30 -3.05 16.72 -3.00
CA PHE A 30 -3.81 17.93 -3.33
C PHE A 30 -3.38 19.13 -2.48
N VAL A 31 -3.01 18.94 -1.21
CA VAL A 31 -2.45 20.02 -0.38
C VAL A 31 -1.13 20.53 -1.00
N ILE A 32 -0.24 19.62 -1.40
CA ILE A 32 1.02 19.97 -2.08
C ILE A 32 0.74 20.66 -3.41
N LEU A 33 -0.20 20.14 -4.21
CA LEU A 33 -0.56 20.74 -5.48
C LEU A 33 -1.11 22.16 -5.31
N ASN A 34 -1.95 22.41 -4.30
CA ASN A 34 -2.45 23.74 -4.01
C ASN A 34 -1.32 24.71 -3.61
N LEU A 35 -0.36 24.24 -2.81
CA LEU A 35 0.85 25.01 -2.48
C LEU A 35 1.67 25.36 -3.74
N VAL A 36 1.76 24.45 -4.72
CA VAL A 36 2.47 24.71 -5.98
C VAL A 36 1.68 25.68 -6.88
N ILE A 37 0.36 25.51 -7.01
CA ILE A 37 -0.49 26.37 -7.85
C ILE A 37 -0.52 27.80 -7.30
N SER A 38 -0.64 27.97 -5.98
CA SER A 38 -0.63 29.29 -5.34
C SER A 38 0.69 30.05 -5.57
N ALA A 39 1.79 29.34 -5.79
CA ALA A 39 3.08 29.95 -6.18
C ALA A 39 3.18 30.28 -7.68
N MET A 40 2.34 29.70 -8.55
CA MET A 40 2.36 29.90 -10.01
C MET A 40 0.93 29.99 -10.60
N PRO A 41 0.18 31.05 -10.29
CA PRO A 41 -1.27 31.10 -10.54
C PRO A 41 -1.67 31.15 -12.02
N GLU A 42 -0.81 31.61 -12.92
CA GLU A 42 -1.15 31.80 -14.34
C GLU A 42 -0.97 30.54 -15.21
N ASN A 43 -0.38 29.47 -14.67
CA ASN A 43 -0.04 28.29 -15.46
C ASN A 43 -1.11 27.19 -15.35
N VAL A 44 -2.14 27.28 -16.18
CA VAL A 44 -3.24 26.30 -16.25
C VAL A 44 -2.75 24.88 -16.57
N ALA A 45 -1.64 24.73 -17.31
CA ALA A 45 -1.06 23.42 -17.62
C ALA A 45 -0.49 22.72 -16.37
N VAL A 46 0.04 23.48 -15.41
CA VAL A 46 0.55 22.94 -14.13
C VAL A 46 -0.58 22.32 -13.31
N VAL A 47 -1.79 22.89 -13.36
CA VAL A 47 -2.96 22.33 -12.68
C VAL A 47 -3.33 20.97 -13.28
N GLN A 48 -3.47 20.88 -14.60
CA GLN A 48 -3.88 19.65 -15.28
C GLN A 48 -2.86 18.51 -15.10
N ILE A 49 -1.57 18.81 -15.33
CA ILE A 49 -0.49 17.82 -15.14
C ILE A 49 -0.36 17.44 -13.67
N GLY A 50 -0.47 18.42 -12.77
CA GLY A 50 -0.38 18.22 -11.33
C GLY A 50 -1.45 17.28 -10.78
N VAL A 51 -2.70 17.38 -11.25
CA VAL A 51 -3.77 16.45 -10.86
C VAL A 51 -3.45 15.02 -11.27
N VAL A 52 -2.97 14.81 -12.50
CA VAL A 52 -2.59 13.47 -12.99
C VAL A 52 -1.41 12.92 -12.17
N LEU A 53 -0.41 13.76 -11.89
CA LEU A 53 0.73 13.38 -11.05
C LEU A 53 0.29 12.99 -9.64
N VAL A 54 -0.60 13.77 -9.01
CA VAL A 54 -1.16 13.44 -7.68
C VAL A 54 -1.82 12.06 -7.71
N PHE A 55 -2.59 11.74 -8.75
CA PHE A 55 -3.20 10.40 -8.89
C PHE A 55 -2.15 9.29 -8.97
N VAL A 56 -1.18 9.41 -9.88
CA VAL A 56 -0.15 8.39 -10.09
C VAL A 56 0.70 8.22 -8.83
N PHE A 57 1.12 9.33 -8.21
CA PHE A 57 1.90 9.31 -6.99
C PHE A 57 1.10 8.75 -5.82
N ALA A 58 -0.16 9.13 -5.63
CA ALA A 58 -0.97 8.64 -4.51
C ALA A 58 -1.18 7.13 -4.60
N ILE A 59 -1.47 6.60 -5.80
CA ILE A 59 -1.60 5.16 -6.01
C ILE A 59 -0.26 4.46 -5.72
N GLY A 60 0.83 4.95 -6.33
CA GLY A 60 2.15 4.35 -6.16
C GLY A 60 2.64 4.35 -4.71
N LEU A 61 2.52 5.50 -4.02
CA LEU A 61 2.88 5.65 -2.60
C LEU A 61 1.98 4.81 -1.70
N SER A 62 0.67 4.76 -1.97
CA SER A 62 -0.26 3.91 -1.21
C SER A 62 0.21 2.46 -1.22
N PHE A 63 0.45 1.89 -2.41
CA PHE A 63 0.91 0.51 -2.53
C PHE A 63 2.28 0.30 -1.90
N PHE A 64 3.21 1.24 -2.07
CA PHE A 64 4.55 1.14 -1.49
C PHE A 64 4.50 1.13 0.04
N VAL A 65 3.80 2.09 0.65
CA VAL A 65 3.67 2.20 2.10
C VAL A 65 2.83 1.05 2.67
N TYR A 66 1.76 0.66 2.00
CA TYR A 66 0.98 -0.54 2.31
C TYR A 66 1.88 -1.78 2.37
N SER A 67 2.70 -2.03 1.34
CA SER A 67 3.57 -3.20 1.26
C SER A 67 4.58 -3.25 2.42
N ARG A 68 5.12 -2.09 2.79
CA ARG A 68 6.02 -1.92 3.94
C ARG A 68 5.29 -2.21 5.26
N ILE A 69 4.13 -1.61 5.48
CA ILE A 69 3.34 -1.81 6.71
C ILE A 69 2.94 -3.27 6.85
N VAL A 70 2.42 -3.90 5.80
CA VAL A 70 2.04 -5.31 5.81
C VAL A 70 3.25 -6.19 6.10
N SER A 71 4.40 -5.95 5.46
CA SER A 71 5.63 -6.71 5.74
C SER A 71 6.07 -6.58 7.21
N LEU A 72 5.97 -5.38 7.78
CA LEU A 72 6.31 -5.13 9.19
C LEU A 72 5.33 -5.83 10.14
N LEU A 73 4.02 -5.75 9.87
CA LEU A 73 2.99 -6.40 10.68
C LEU A 73 3.13 -7.92 10.62
N THR A 74 3.38 -8.49 9.45
CA THR A 74 3.60 -9.93 9.27
C THR A 74 4.79 -10.42 10.10
N LYS A 75 5.92 -9.69 10.07
CA LYS A 75 7.10 -10.01 10.89
C LYS A 75 6.86 -9.82 12.39
N LYS A 76 6.17 -8.74 12.79
CA LYS A 76 6.00 -8.38 14.21
C LYS A 76 4.97 -9.24 14.93
N PHE A 77 3.90 -9.64 14.24
CA PHE A 77 2.80 -10.43 14.82
C PHE A 77 2.89 -11.93 14.53
N ASN A 78 4.00 -12.40 13.93
CA ASN A 78 4.21 -13.80 13.54
C ASN A 78 3.02 -14.36 12.76
N LEU A 79 2.45 -13.54 11.87
CA LEU A 79 1.23 -13.87 11.14
C LEU A 79 1.43 -15.05 10.19
N GLU A 80 2.68 -15.42 9.87
CA GLU A 80 3.04 -16.64 9.15
C GLU A 80 2.51 -17.92 9.82
N GLU A 81 2.36 -17.93 11.15
CA GLU A 81 1.93 -19.10 11.90
C GLU A 81 0.39 -19.21 12.00
N LYS A 82 -0.31 -18.07 11.87
CA LYS A 82 -1.76 -17.95 12.05
C LYS A 82 -2.55 -17.82 10.74
N LEU A 83 -1.88 -17.50 9.64
CA LEU A 83 -2.46 -17.39 8.32
C LEU A 83 -2.05 -18.60 7.47
N ASP A 84 -2.99 -19.16 6.70
CA ASP A 84 -2.58 -20.09 5.64
C ASP A 84 -1.62 -19.34 4.70
N PRO A 85 -0.53 -19.99 4.24
CA PRO A 85 0.59 -19.32 3.58
C PRO A 85 0.17 -18.72 2.23
N LEU A 86 -0.41 -17.53 2.25
CA LEU A 86 -0.66 -16.72 1.06
C LEU A 86 0.62 -16.03 0.56
N PHE A 87 1.65 -15.94 1.42
CA PHE A 87 2.90 -15.23 1.16
C PHE A 87 4.17 -16.08 1.32
N VAL A 88 4.06 -17.40 1.59
CA VAL A 88 5.26 -18.25 1.58
C VAL A 88 5.65 -18.48 0.12
N ARG A 89 6.62 -17.70 -0.32
CA ARG A 89 7.44 -17.99 -1.49
C ARG A 89 7.92 -19.43 -1.33
N LYS A 90 7.34 -20.35 -2.08
CA LYS A 90 7.73 -21.76 -2.20
C LYS A 90 9.13 -21.82 -2.83
N GLY A 91 10.15 -21.46 -2.04
CA GLY A 91 11.50 -21.15 -2.53
C GLY A 91 12.63 -21.56 -1.58
N SER A 92 12.38 -22.42 -0.60
CA SER A 92 13.45 -23.05 0.18
C SER A 92 13.15 -24.52 0.48
N ARG A 93 12.76 -25.29 -0.55
CA ARG A 93 13.16 -26.70 -0.55
C ARG A 93 14.67 -26.73 -0.78
N ARG A 94 15.44 -26.60 0.29
CA ARG A 94 16.79 -27.18 0.33
C ARG A 94 16.63 -28.64 -0.10
N PRO A 95 17.26 -29.12 -1.18
CA PRO A 95 17.47 -30.54 -1.29
C PRO A 95 18.42 -30.92 -0.16
N LYS A 96 17.89 -31.69 0.79
CA LYS A 96 18.68 -32.49 1.71
C LYS A 96 18.75 -33.89 1.09
N GLY A 97 19.96 -34.42 0.95
CA GLY A 97 20.29 -35.72 0.36
C GLY A 97 21.64 -35.53 -0.34
N GLU A 98 22.77 -35.75 0.34
CA GLU A 98 23.36 -37.08 0.64
C GLU A 98 23.47 -37.95 -0.60
#